data_AF-A0A7S3FL50-F1
#
_entry.id   AF-A0A7S3FL50-F1
#
_cell.length_a   1.000
_cell.length_b   1.000
_cell.length_c   1.000
_cell.angle_alpha   90.00
_cell.angle_beta   90.00
_cell.angle_gamma   90.00
#
_symmetry.space_group_name_H-M   'P 1'
#
loop_
_entity.id
_entity.type
_entity.pdbx_description
1 polymer ?
#
loop_
_entity_poly.entity_id
_entity_poly.type
_entity_poly.pdbx_seq_one_letter_code
_entity_poly.pdbx_strand_id
1 'polypeptide(L)'
;YDCELIDRNSVGALSPAAFDRLFVSINAGSDHTRSLDRPGFIQALIRVAWTKYEDEVRTFSDAIHFLFEDDIKPNVDRRAQYPRTLGLREKFCYIEDVDDVLREYADSLHNLFKVYAKITPMRGDKREAVLTSVTHMDFNEWTAFCKDFKLVDSDFSPREVSLTFVWSRMRTVDVKPVDGRAKLTQLCFEDFLEALVRVATTKTLPTPEQLHDFGFEDAGEFFVGLRNTPGEQERLATFISSNAHDWDAYGDLAAEHPRHIANCVDAFISYLLRMVDAKCAKFPGMVPLSEMAITFEMAQMYKRGLRRTTTKA
;
A
#
# COMPACT_ATOMS: atom_id res chain seq x y z
N TYR A 1 -14.00 -8.11 -18.44
CA TYR A 1 -14.03 -9.57 -18.62
C TYR A 1 -14.23 -10.23 -17.29
N ASP A 2 -13.37 -9.95 -16.31
CA ASP A 2 -13.48 -10.56 -14.97
C ASP A 2 -14.82 -10.28 -14.28
N CYS A 3 -15.39 -9.08 -14.47
CA CYS A 3 -16.73 -8.75 -13.96
C CYS A 3 -17.87 -8.99 -14.97
N GLU A 4 -17.65 -9.78 -16.02
CA GLU A 4 -18.68 -10.14 -17.03
C GLU A 4 -19.42 -8.95 -17.68
N LEU A 5 -18.81 -7.76 -17.67
CA LEU A 5 -19.39 -6.54 -18.24
C LEU A 5 -19.40 -6.51 -19.77
N ILE A 6 -18.75 -7.48 -20.42
CA ILE A 6 -18.57 -7.56 -21.88
C ILE A 6 -18.92 -8.98 -22.31
N ASP A 7 -19.86 -9.11 -23.24
CA ASP A 7 -20.17 -10.38 -23.89
C ASP A 7 -19.32 -10.54 -25.15
N ARG A 8 -18.46 -11.56 -25.17
CA ARG A 8 -17.55 -11.84 -26.29
C ARG A 8 -18.26 -12.25 -27.57
N ASN A 9 -19.45 -12.82 -27.45
CA ASN A 9 -20.21 -13.33 -28.59
C ASN A 9 -21.28 -12.34 -29.05
N SER A 10 -21.51 -11.27 -28.28
CA SER A 10 -22.42 -10.20 -28.68
C SER A 10 -21.79 -9.36 -29.79
N VAL A 11 -22.58 -9.09 -30.83
CA VAL A 11 -22.27 -8.12 -31.90
C VAL A 11 -22.83 -6.73 -31.54
N GLY A 12 -23.53 -6.62 -30.41
CA GLY A 12 -24.27 -5.43 -29.99
C GLY A 12 -23.46 -4.44 -29.16
N ALA A 13 -24.19 -3.67 -28.35
CA ALA A 13 -23.67 -2.54 -27.58
C ALA A 13 -22.75 -2.95 -26.40
N LEU A 14 -22.71 -4.25 -26.06
CA LEU A 14 -21.80 -4.84 -25.07
C LEU A 14 -20.67 -5.68 -25.69
N SER A 15 -20.46 -5.55 -27.01
CA SER A 15 -19.33 -6.19 -27.69
C SER A 15 -17.99 -5.55 -27.29
N PRO A 16 -16.86 -6.28 -27.39
CA PRO A 16 -15.53 -5.70 -27.14
C PRO A 16 -15.26 -4.43 -27.97
N ALA A 17 -15.73 -4.38 -29.22
CA ALA A 17 -15.58 -3.22 -30.10
C ALA A 17 -16.47 -2.03 -29.70
N ALA A 18 -17.65 -2.28 -29.12
CA ALA A 18 -18.47 -1.21 -28.56
C ALA A 18 -17.80 -0.60 -27.31
N PHE A 19 -17.22 -1.43 -26.45
CA PHE A 19 -16.51 -0.99 -25.25
C PHE A 19 -15.25 -0.16 -25.59
N ASP A 20 -14.51 -0.54 -26.64
CA ASP A 20 -13.36 0.23 -27.11
C ASP A 20 -13.77 1.60 -27.66
N ARG A 21 -14.86 1.66 -28.45
CA ARG A 21 -15.43 2.94 -28.91
C ARG A 21 -15.90 3.81 -27.74
N LEU A 22 -16.50 3.21 -26.71
CA LEU A 22 -16.89 3.91 -25.49
C LEU A 22 -15.67 4.52 -24.78
N PHE A 23 -14.60 3.72 -24.62
CA PHE A 23 -13.34 4.19 -24.05
C PHE A 23 -12.77 5.37 -24.84
N VAL A 24 -12.66 5.24 -26.17
CA VAL A 24 -12.16 6.30 -27.06
C VAL A 24 -13.03 7.56 -26.96
N SER A 25 -14.35 7.40 -26.92
CA SER A 25 -15.28 8.54 -26.82
C SER A 25 -15.12 9.32 -25.52
N ILE A 26 -14.89 8.63 -24.40
CA ILE A 26 -14.70 9.28 -23.10
C ILE A 26 -13.31 9.93 -23.03
N ASN A 27 -12.31 9.25 -23.59
CA ASN A 27 -10.91 9.70 -23.59
C ASN A 27 -10.61 10.77 -24.65
N ALA A 28 -11.53 11.06 -25.58
CA ALA A 28 -11.35 12.03 -26.66
C ALA A 28 -11.13 13.48 -26.17
N GLY A 29 -11.44 13.76 -24.90
CA GLY A 29 -11.23 15.07 -24.27
C GLY A 29 -9.98 15.17 -23.37
N SER A 30 -9.20 14.10 -23.22
CA SER A 30 -8.00 14.08 -22.35
C SER A 30 -6.71 13.97 -23.17
N ASP A 31 -5.71 14.79 -22.82
CA ASP A 31 -4.43 14.85 -23.51
C ASP A 31 -3.70 13.49 -23.48
N HIS A 32 -3.67 12.80 -24.62
CA HIS A 32 -2.76 11.70 -25.02
C HIS A 32 -2.56 10.47 -24.12
N THR A 33 -3.17 10.38 -22.94
CA THR A 33 -3.06 9.20 -22.07
C THR A 33 -3.96 8.08 -22.56
N ARG A 34 -3.41 6.87 -22.76
CA ARG A 34 -4.20 5.64 -23.05
C ARG A 34 -4.83 5.08 -21.77
N SER A 35 -5.46 5.93 -20.97
CA SER A 35 -6.03 5.58 -19.66
C SER A 35 -7.13 6.56 -19.29
N LEU A 36 -8.22 6.04 -18.72
CA LEU A 36 -9.28 6.88 -18.15
C LEU A 36 -8.83 7.42 -16.78
N ASP A 37 -9.12 8.69 -16.54
CA ASP A 37 -9.10 9.25 -15.20
C ASP A 37 -10.31 8.74 -14.38
N ARG A 38 -10.35 9.06 -13.08
CA ARG A 38 -11.42 8.58 -12.20
C ARG A 38 -12.82 9.01 -12.69
N PRO A 39 -13.06 10.29 -13.06
CA PRO A 39 -14.34 10.70 -13.64
C PRO A 39 -14.68 9.95 -14.95
N GLY A 40 -13.73 9.81 -15.87
CA GLY A 40 -13.92 9.09 -17.12
C GLY A 40 -14.24 7.62 -16.90
N PHE A 41 -13.57 6.96 -15.95
CA PHE A 41 -13.87 5.58 -15.57
C PHE A 41 -15.28 5.44 -14.98
N ILE A 42 -15.69 6.35 -14.09
CA ILE A 42 -17.06 6.36 -13.54
C ILE A 42 -18.08 6.58 -14.65
N GLN A 43 -17.83 7.50 -15.58
CA GLN A 43 -18.71 7.73 -16.73
C GLN A 43 -18.82 6.49 -17.63
N ALA A 44 -17.72 5.75 -17.81
CA ALA A 44 -17.73 4.50 -18.55
C ALA A 44 -18.65 3.47 -17.89
N LEU A 45 -18.52 3.25 -16.57
CA LEU A 45 -19.38 2.33 -15.82
C LEU A 45 -20.86 2.73 -15.89
N ILE A 46 -21.16 4.01 -15.74
CA ILE A 46 -22.50 4.59 -15.86
C ILE A 46 -23.13 4.28 -17.23
N ARG A 47 -22.36 4.44 -18.32
CA ARG A 47 -22.84 4.14 -19.68
C ARG A 47 -23.00 2.64 -19.91
N VAL A 48 -22.09 1.83 -19.39
CA VAL A 48 -22.18 0.36 -19.45
C VAL A 48 -23.42 -0.15 -18.72
N ALA A 49 -23.70 0.38 -17.52
CA ALA A 49 -24.90 0.04 -16.76
C ALA A 49 -26.17 0.26 -17.58
N TRP A 50 -26.30 1.45 -18.16
CA TRP A 50 -27.46 1.79 -18.97
C TRP A 50 -27.56 0.93 -20.22
N THR A 51 -26.48 0.81 -20.98
CA THR A 51 -26.47 -0.02 -22.20
C THR A 51 -26.80 -1.50 -21.92
N LYS A 52 -26.45 -2.02 -20.73
CA LYS A 52 -26.75 -3.41 -20.37
C LYS A 52 -28.18 -3.62 -19.91
N TYR A 53 -28.73 -2.67 -19.15
CA TYR A 53 -29.99 -2.86 -18.43
C TYR A 53 -31.14 -1.97 -18.93
N GLU A 54 -30.96 -1.15 -19.97
CA GLU A 54 -31.98 -0.18 -20.43
C GLU A 54 -33.35 -0.80 -20.73
N ASP A 55 -33.38 -2.04 -21.24
CA ASP A 55 -34.61 -2.77 -21.55
C ASP A 55 -35.23 -3.48 -20.32
N GLU A 56 -34.45 -3.67 -19.27
CA GLU A 56 -34.83 -4.44 -18.06
C GLU A 56 -35.27 -3.54 -16.90
N VAL A 57 -34.86 -2.27 -16.91
CA VAL A 57 -35.07 -1.35 -15.80
C VAL A 57 -35.91 -0.13 -16.17
N ARG A 58 -36.57 0.44 -15.16
CA ARG A 58 -37.36 1.67 -15.33
C ARG A 58 -36.54 2.93 -15.14
N THR A 59 -35.51 2.87 -14.31
CA THR A 59 -34.71 4.04 -13.96
C THR A 59 -33.22 3.78 -14.16
N PHE A 60 -32.50 4.86 -14.46
CA PHE A 60 -31.05 4.84 -14.55
C PHE A 60 -30.37 4.38 -13.24
N SER A 61 -30.99 4.69 -12.10
CA SER A 61 -30.49 4.26 -10.79
C SER A 61 -30.54 2.74 -10.62
N ASP A 62 -31.62 2.11 -11.11
CA ASP A 62 -31.77 0.65 -11.05
C ASP A 62 -30.73 -0.04 -11.94
N ALA A 63 -30.46 0.50 -13.13
CA ALA A 63 -29.41 -0.01 -14.03
C ALA A 63 -28.03 -0.02 -13.36
N ILE A 64 -27.68 1.08 -12.67
CA ILE A 64 -26.43 1.14 -11.90
C ILE A 64 -26.45 0.13 -10.77
N HIS A 65 -27.56 0.02 -10.04
CA HIS A 65 -27.68 -0.90 -8.92
C HIS A 65 -27.45 -2.35 -9.36
N PHE A 66 -28.10 -2.80 -10.45
CA PHE A 66 -27.89 -4.13 -11.01
C PHE A 66 -26.45 -4.35 -11.49
N LEU A 67 -25.85 -3.37 -12.17
CA LEU A 67 -24.43 -3.46 -12.57
C LEU A 67 -23.51 -3.71 -11.35
N PHE A 68 -23.75 -3.02 -10.24
CA PHE A 68 -22.89 -3.17 -9.07
C PHE A 68 -23.18 -4.42 -8.25
N GLU A 69 -24.45 -4.73 -7.95
CA GLU A 69 -24.82 -5.84 -7.07
C GLU A 69 -24.78 -7.21 -7.77
N ASP A 70 -25.17 -7.27 -9.04
CA ASP A 70 -25.34 -8.55 -9.76
C ASP A 70 -24.12 -8.89 -10.62
N ASP A 71 -23.45 -7.89 -11.21
CA ASP A 71 -22.26 -8.14 -12.06
C ASP A 71 -20.95 -7.89 -11.34
N ILE A 72 -20.72 -6.69 -10.80
CA ILE A 72 -19.40 -6.30 -10.29
C ILE A 72 -19.11 -7.00 -8.96
N LYS A 73 -19.98 -6.87 -7.97
CA LYS A 73 -19.75 -7.37 -6.61
C LYS A 73 -19.55 -8.90 -6.53
N PRO A 74 -20.29 -9.74 -7.26
CA PRO A 74 -20.10 -11.19 -7.19
C PRO A 74 -18.82 -11.65 -7.90
N ASN A 75 -18.40 -10.92 -8.93
CA ASN A 75 -17.31 -11.33 -9.82
C ASN A 75 -15.98 -10.60 -9.56
N VAL A 76 -15.99 -9.47 -8.86
CA VAL A 76 -14.77 -8.78 -8.46
C VAL A 76 -14.02 -9.64 -7.44
N ASP A 77 -12.71 -9.81 -7.64
CA ASP A 77 -11.85 -10.52 -6.71
C ASP A 77 -12.12 -10.02 -5.27
N ARG A 78 -12.40 -10.94 -4.35
CA ARG A 78 -12.67 -10.62 -2.93
C ARG A 78 -11.55 -9.74 -2.34
N ARG A 79 -10.32 -9.90 -2.81
CA ARG A 79 -9.17 -9.08 -2.39
C ARG A 79 -9.20 -7.63 -2.93
N ALA A 80 -9.99 -7.35 -3.96
CA ALA A 80 -10.21 -6.01 -4.51
C ALA A 80 -11.46 -5.33 -3.93
N GLN A 81 -12.32 -6.07 -3.21
CA GLN A 81 -13.46 -5.51 -2.51
C GLN A 81 -12.96 -4.67 -1.33
N TYR A 82 -13.37 -3.38 -1.32
CA TYR A 82 -13.05 -2.51 -0.20
C TYR A 82 -13.95 -2.87 0.99
N PRO A 83 -13.38 -3.23 2.16
CA PRO A 83 -12.00 -3.64 2.40
C PRO A 83 -11.92 -5.02 3.04
N ARG A 84 -10.80 -5.73 2.86
CA ARG A 84 -10.43 -6.87 3.72
C ARG A 84 -10.69 -6.56 5.20
N THR A 85 -10.52 -5.30 5.58
CA THR A 85 -10.77 -4.78 6.92
C THR A 85 -11.71 -3.56 6.86
N LEU A 86 -13.01 -3.79 6.64
CA LEU A 86 -14.07 -2.82 6.96
C LEU A 86 -13.95 -2.54 8.46
N GLY A 87 -13.36 -1.41 8.81
CA GLY A 87 -12.95 -1.14 10.18
C GLY A 87 -11.45 -1.18 10.47
N LEU A 88 -10.52 -1.38 9.50
CA LEU A 88 -9.07 -1.43 9.83
C LEU A 88 -8.65 -0.20 10.62
N ARG A 89 -9.12 0.96 10.18
CA ARG A 89 -8.79 2.22 10.81
C ARG A 89 -9.29 2.23 12.24
N GLU A 90 -10.57 1.94 12.42
CA GLU A 90 -11.25 1.93 13.71
C GLU A 90 -10.76 0.82 14.65
N LYS A 91 -10.41 -0.36 14.12
CA LYS A 91 -10.01 -1.55 14.88
C LYS A 91 -8.51 -1.60 15.18
N PHE A 92 -7.67 -1.06 14.28
CA PHE A 92 -6.23 -1.30 14.30
C PHE A 92 -5.38 -0.03 14.20
N CYS A 93 -5.82 1.02 13.50
CA CYS A 93 -4.98 2.23 13.36
C CYS A 93 -5.28 3.32 14.39
N TYR A 94 -6.55 3.54 14.69
CA TYR A 94 -7.03 4.66 15.51
C TYR A 94 -7.37 4.18 16.92
N ILE A 95 -6.45 3.41 17.49
CA ILE A 95 -6.51 2.92 18.86
C ILE A 95 -5.29 3.42 19.63
N GLU A 96 -5.46 3.65 20.94
CA GLU A 96 -4.45 4.26 21.81
C GLU A 96 -3.15 3.45 21.83
N ASP A 97 -3.24 2.13 21.92
CA ASP A 97 -2.05 1.27 21.98
C ASP A 97 -1.17 1.35 20.72
N VAL A 98 -1.77 1.55 19.54
CA VAL A 98 -1.01 1.70 18.29
C VAL A 98 -0.47 3.12 18.16
N ASP A 99 -1.23 4.12 18.59
CA ASP A 99 -0.78 5.51 18.64
C ASP A 99 0.43 5.68 19.59
N ASP A 100 0.44 5.00 20.74
CA ASP A 100 1.57 5.03 21.68
C ASP A 100 2.85 4.47 21.05
N VAL A 101 2.76 3.32 20.37
CA VAL A 101 3.89 2.73 19.63
C VAL A 101 4.35 3.68 18.52
N LEU A 102 3.43 4.22 17.71
CA LEU A 102 3.79 5.15 16.63
C LEU A 102 4.44 6.44 17.15
N ARG A 103 3.99 6.93 18.31
CA ARG A 103 4.52 8.12 18.98
C ARG A 103 5.94 7.89 19.49
N GLU A 104 6.22 6.72 20.05
CA GLU A 104 7.56 6.33 20.50
C GLU A 104 8.59 6.42 19.36
N TYR A 105 8.20 5.99 18.15
CA TYR A 105 9.08 6.00 16.98
C TYR A 105 8.91 7.20 16.05
N ALA A 106 8.14 8.23 16.45
CA ALA A 106 7.68 9.28 15.55
C ALA A 106 8.80 9.98 14.78
N ASP A 107 9.89 10.35 15.46
CA ASP A 107 11.03 11.04 14.84
C ASP A 107 11.72 10.16 13.78
N SER A 108 11.98 8.89 14.12
CA SER A 108 12.60 7.92 13.22
C SER A 108 11.72 7.62 12.00
N LEU A 109 10.40 7.48 12.21
CA LEU A 109 9.44 7.24 11.13
C LEU A 109 9.30 8.44 10.20
N HIS A 110 9.28 9.65 10.75
CA HIS A 110 9.23 10.87 9.96
C HIS A 110 10.51 11.07 9.14
N ASN A 111 11.65 10.74 9.73
CA ASN A 111 12.93 10.72 9.06
C ASN A 111 12.95 9.69 7.92
N LEU A 112 12.45 8.48 8.17
CA LEU A 112 12.34 7.45 7.15
C LEU A 112 11.42 7.89 6.00
N PHE A 113 10.26 8.47 6.31
CA PHE A 113 9.34 9.01 5.32
C PHE A 113 10.02 10.04 4.42
N LYS A 114 10.71 11.03 5.00
CA LYS A 114 11.44 12.08 4.26
C LYS A 114 12.54 11.53 3.34
N VAL A 115 13.19 10.43 3.70
CA VAL A 115 14.21 9.79 2.83
C VAL A 115 13.58 9.26 1.54
N TYR A 116 12.34 8.78 1.62
CA TYR A 116 11.64 8.15 0.51
C TYR A 116 10.76 9.11 -0.27
N ALA A 117 10.03 10.00 0.41
CA ALA A 117 9.25 11.10 -0.14
C ALA A 117 10.20 12.15 -0.75
N LYS A 118 10.62 11.93 -2.00
CA LYS A 118 11.54 12.85 -2.67
C LYS A 118 10.74 13.94 -3.38
N ILE A 119 11.41 15.07 -3.55
CA ILE A 119 11.12 15.97 -4.66
C ILE A 119 11.58 15.25 -5.93
N THR A 120 10.67 14.52 -6.60
CA THR A 120 10.92 14.09 -7.97
C THR A 120 10.59 15.28 -8.86
N PRO A 121 11.56 16.01 -9.45
CA PRO A 121 11.21 17.10 -10.35
C PRO A 121 10.49 16.51 -11.58
N MET A 122 9.17 16.62 -11.60
CA MET A 122 8.37 16.39 -12.80
C MET A 122 8.91 17.35 -13.86
N ARG A 123 9.42 16.77 -14.96
CA ARG A 123 10.06 17.50 -16.04
C ARG A 123 8.96 18.11 -16.90
N GLY A 124 8.36 19.20 -16.44
CA GLY A 124 7.28 19.90 -17.13
C GLY A 124 6.44 20.71 -16.16
N ASP A 125 6.27 21.99 -16.46
CA ASP A 125 5.41 22.98 -15.78
C ASP A 125 5.61 23.29 -14.28
N LYS A 126 5.88 24.58 -14.03
CA LYS A 126 6.01 25.19 -12.68
C LYS A 126 4.73 25.07 -11.82
N ARG A 127 3.59 24.64 -12.38
CA ARG A 127 2.34 24.38 -11.66
C ARG A 127 2.23 22.95 -11.10
N GLU A 128 3.04 21.99 -11.58
CA GLU A 128 3.10 20.62 -11.04
C GLU A 128 4.12 20.44 -9.92
N ALA A 129 5.00 21.44 -9.70
CA ALA A 129 6.01 21.42 -8.64
C ALA A 129 5.45 21.33 -7.20
N VAL A 130 4.13 21.50 -7.02
CA VAL A 130 3.45 21.36 -5.72
C VAL A 130 3.14 19.89 -5.39
N LEU A 131 3.02 19.00 -6.40
CA LEU A 131 2.90 17.56 -6.19
C LEU A 131 4.24 16.91 -5.77
N THR A 132 5.33 17.67 -5.78
CA THR A 132 6.69 17.19 -5.55
C THR A 132 7.24 17.77 -4.26
N SER A 133 6.47 17.63 -3.18
CA SER A 133 6.85 18.10 -1.84
C SER A 133 7.39 16.94 -1.02
N VAL A 134 8.38 17.20 -0.17
CA VAL A 134 8.94 16.25 0.84
C VAL A 134 7.88 15.72 1.83
N THR A 135 6.64 16.16 1.68
CA THR A 135 5.47 15.84 2.47
C THR A 135 4.62 14.70 1.89
N HIS A 136 4.90 14.28 0.65
CA HIS A 136 4.11 13.25 -0.03
C HIS A 136 5.02 12.19 -0.66
N MET A 137 4.61 10.93 -0.53
CA MET A 137 5.29 9.76 -1.11
C MET A 137 4.44 9.18 -2.25
N ASP A 138 4.99 9.14 -3.46
CA ASP A 138 4.29 8.52 -4.59
C ASP A 138 4.39 6.99 -4.59
N PHE A 139 3.68 6.33 -5.52
CA PHE A 139 3.67 4.87 -5.60
C PHE A 139 5.04 4.25 -5.91
N ASN A 140 5.87 4.94 -6.71
CA ASN A 140 7.21 4.45 -7.05
C ASN A 140 8.14 4.55 -5.84
N GLU A 141 8.00 5.60 -5.04
CA GLU A 141 8.74 5.82 -3.81
C GLU A 141 8.34 4.82 -2.72
N TRP A 142 7.04 4.56 -2.55
CA TRP A 142 6.52 3.49 -1.70
C TRP A 142 7.02 2.11 -2.13
N THR A 143 6.97 1.81 -3.43
CA THR A 143 7.49 0.54 -3.95
C THR A 143 9.00 0.41 -3.73
N ALA A 144 9.74 1.51 -3.90
CA ALA A 144 11.17 1.54 -3.61
C ALA A 144 11.45 1.32 -2.12
N PHE A 145 10.64 1.91 -1.23
CA PHE A 145 10.68 1.65 0.22
C PHE A 145 10.50 0.17 0.50
N CYS A 146 9.40 -0.43 0.05
CA CYS A 146 9.13 -1.86 0.24
C CYS A 146 10.25 -2.75 -0.29
N LYS A 147 10.84 -2.41 -1.44
CA LYS A 147 11.96 -3.16 -2.03
C LYS A 147 13.25 -3.04 -1.22
N ASP A 148 13.62 -1.84 -0.81
CA ASP A 148 14.87 -1.56 -0.10
C ASP A 148 14.90 -2.22 1.29
N PHE A 149 13.72 -2.38 1.91
CA PHE A 149 13.50 -3.12 3.15
C PHE A 149 13.20 -4.61 2.95
N LYS A 150 13.22 -5.10 1.70
CA LYS A 150 12.90 -6.49 1.35
C LYS A 150 11.59 -6.95 1.99
N LEU A 151 10.55 -6.13 1.91
CA LEU A 151 9.23 -6.45 2.42
C LEU A 151 8.50 -7.44 1.52
N VAL A 152 8.88 -7.55 0.25
CA VAL A 152 8.20 -8.42 -0.71
C VAL A 152 8.71 -9.87 -0.58
N ASP A 153 7.83 -10.77 -0.16
CA ASP A 153 8.10 -12.20 0.02
C ASP A 153 6.78 -13.02 -0.08
N SER A 154 6.71 -14.20 0.55
CA SER A 154 5.57 -15.12 0.43
C SER A 154 4.28 -14.65 1.11
N ASP A 155 4.35 -13.81 2.15
CA ASP A 155 3.17 -13.29 2.84
C ASP A 155 2.82 -11.85 2.46
N PHE A 156 3.75 -11.10 1.87
CA PHE A 156 3.52 -9.75 1.38
C PHE A 156 3.92 -9.60 -0.10
N SER A 157 2.99 -9.93 -0.99
CA SER A 157 3.24 -9.95 -2.43
C SER A 157 3.33 -8.53 -3.05
N PRO A 158 3.82 -8.37 -4.30
CA PRO A 158 3.75 -7.09 -5.03
C PRO A 158 2.33 -6.52 -5.15
N ARG A 159 1.32 -7.41 -5.14
CA ARG A 159 -0.08 -7.01 -5.10
C ARG A 159 -0.43 -6.36 -3.76
N GLU A 160 0.01 -6.94 -2.65
CA GLU A 160 -0.22 -6.38 -1.31
C GLU A 160 0.48 -5.03 -1.12
N VAL A 161 1.67 -4.84 -1.71
CA VAL A 161 2.32 -3.52 -1.79
C VAL A 161 1.39 -2.49 -2.44
N SER A 162 0.75 -2.89 -3.55
CA SER A 162 -0.16 -2.03 -4.32
C SER A 162 -1.45 -1.74 -3.56
N LEU A 163 -2.07 -2.76 -2.96
CA LEU A 163 -3.30 -2.61 -2.19
C LEU A 163 -3.08 -1.79 -0.92
N THR A 164 -1.98 -2.01 -0.21
CA THR A 164 -1.59 -1.22 0.97
C THR A 164 -1.48 0.26 0.62
N PHE A 165 -0.80 0.60 -0.48
CA PHE A 165 -0.73 1.97 -0.96
C PHE A 165 -2.12 2.54 -1.28
N VAL A 166 -2.91 1.81 -2.06
CA VAL A 166 -4.22 2.28 -2.51
C VAL A 166 -5.19 2.50 -1.35
N TRP A 167 -5.16 1.64 -0.33
CA TRP A 167 -6.10 1.65 0.79
C TRP A 167 -5.69 2.58 1.93
N SER A 168 -4.40 2.89 2.08
CA SER A 168 -3.94 3.80 3.12
C SER A 168 -4.24 5.25 2.81
N ARG A 169 -4.24 5.64 1.52
CA ARG A 169 -4.49 7.02 1.09
C ARG A 169 -5.82 7.56 1.59
N MET A 170 -5.79 8.79 2.10
CA MET A 170 -6.97 9.59 2.36
C MET A 170 -7.78 9.82 1.07
N ARG A 171 -9.09 9.60 1.16
CA ARG A 171 -10.01 9.84 0.03
C ARG A 171 -10.45 11.30 0.02
N THR A 172 -10.38 11.94 -1.15
CA THR A 172 -11.02 13.22 -1.41
C THR A 172 -12.13 13.07 -2.46
N VAL A 173 -13.20 13.85 -2.30
CA VAL A 173 -14.28 13.97 -3.27
C VAL A 173 -13.86 14.89 -4.40
N ASP A 174 -13.25 16.04 -4.07
CA ASP A 174 -12.76 16.96 -5.07
C ASP A 174 -11.31 16.65 -5.43
N VAL A 175 -11.13 16.21 -6.67
CA VAL A 175 -9.85 15.84 -7.27
C VAL A 175 -9.38 16.87 -8.30
N LYS A 176 -10.13 17.97 -8.50
CA LYS A 176 -9.72 19.03 -9.44
C LYS A 176 -8.55 19.85 -8.91
N PRO A 177 -8.52 20.26 -7.62
CA PRO A 177 -7.38 20.98 -7.06
C PRO A 177 -6.11 20.11 -7.05
N VAL A 178 -4.95 20.75 -7.10
CA VAL A 178 -3.65 20.07 -6.99
C VAL A 178 -3.57 19.22 -5.72
N ASP A 179 -3.97 19.77 -4.58
CA ASP A 179 -3.97 19.07 -3.29
C ASP A 179 -4.92 17.86 -3.30
N GLY A 180 -6.04 17.98 -4.01
CA GLY A 180 -6.98 16.87 -4.19
C GLY A 180 -6.36 15.74 -5.03
N ARG A 181 -5.60 16.09 -6.07
CA ARG A 181 -4.84 15.11 -6.86
C ARG A 181 -3.74 14.45 -6.04
N ALA A 182 -3.00 15.22 -5.23
CA ALA A 182 -1.95 14.71 -4.35
C ALA A 182 -2.50 13.61 -3.42
N LYS A 183 -3.60 13.89 -2.71
CA LYS A 183 -4.28 12.91 -1.84
C LYS A 183 -4.77 11.67 -2.60
N LEU A 184 -5.17 11.84 -3.86
CA LEU A 184 -5.62 10.72 -4.69
C LEU A 184 -4.46 9.83 -5.15
N THR A 185 -3.25 10.36 -5.35
CA THR A 185 -2.15 9.67 -6.03
C THR A 185 -0.93 9.40 -5.15
N GLN A 186 -0.83 9.99 -3.97
CA GLN A 186 0.33 9.94 -3.07
C GLN A 186 -0.11 9.71 -1.62
N LEU A 187 0.82 9.27 -0.77
CA LEU A 187 0.65 9.13 0.67
C LEU A 187 1.19 10.38 1.37
N CYS A 188 0.42 11.02 2.25
CA CYS A 188 0.99 11.92 3.25
C CYS A 188 1.67 11.11 4.38
N PHE A 189 2.23 11.79 5.39
CA PHE A 189 2.90 11.10 6.49
C PHE A 189 1.92 10.21 7.28
N GLU A 190 0.72 10.69 7.56
CA GLU A 190 -0.32 9.94 8.24
C GLU A 190 -0.77 8.72 7.43
N ASP A 191 -0.91 8.87 6.10
CA ASP A 191 -1.18 7.73 5.20
C ASP A 191 -0.04 6.70 5.22
N PHE A 192 1.20 7.15 5.36
CA PHE A 192 2.36 6.27 5.50
C PHE A 192 2.32 5.50 6.82
N LEU A 193 1.96 6.14 7.94
CA LEU A 193 1.78 5.44 9.22
C LEU A 193 0.68 4.38 9.11
N GLU A 194 -0.46 4.70 8.49
CA GLU A 194 -1.52 3.71 8.22
C GLU A 194 -1.01 2.56 7.34
N ALA A 195 -0.20 2.88 6.32
CA ALA A 195 0.40 1.86 5.47
C ALA A 195 1.30 0.92 6.28
N LEU A 196 2.08 1.42 7.24
CA LEU A 196 2.91 0.58 8.11
C LEU A 196 2.05 -0.36 8.97
N VAL A 197 0.94 0.13 9.54
CA VAL A 197 0.01 -0.71 10.30
C VAL A 197 -0.59 -1.80 9.40
N ARG A 198 -0.98 -1.47 8.15
CA ARG A 198 -1.47 -2.46 7.19
C ARG A 198 -0.41 -3.51 6.83
N VAL A 199 0.85 -3.10 6.65
CA VAL A 199 1.93 -4.07 6.46
C VAL A 199 2.07 -4.96 7.69
N ALA A 200 2.03 -4.42 8.90
CA ALA A 200 2.09 -5.20 10.14
C ALA A 200 0.90 -6.19 10.27
N THR A 201 -0.28 -5.83 9.78
CA THR A 201 -1.41 -6.77 9.71
C THR A 201 -1.23 -7.85 8.64
N THR A 202 -0.47 -7.60 7.58
CA THR A 202 -0.29 -8.59 6.51
C THR A 202 0.90 -9.51 6.76
N LYS A 203 1.92 -8.99 7.45
CA LYS A 203 3.17 -9.69 7.73
C LYS A 203 3.03 -10.68 8.87
N THR A 204 3.70 -11.82 8.69
CA THR A 204 3.93 -12.76 9.78
C THR A 204 5.08 -12.25 10.63
N LEU A 205 4.77 -11.76 11.82
CA LEU A 205 5.74 -11.18 12.76
C LEU A 205 5.86 -12.06 14.01
N PRO A 206 7.04 -12.13 14.65
CA PRO A 206 7.20 -12.87 15.89
C PRO A 206 6.43 -12.20 17.04
N THR A 207 5.90 -13.02 17.94
CA THR A 207 5.32 -12.57 19.21
C THR A 207 6.42 -12.30 20.24
N PRO A 208 6.15 -11.50 21.30
CA PRO A 208 7.09 -11.31 22.40
C PRO A 208 7.57 -12.64 23.02
N GLU A 209 6.65 -13.61 23.18
CA GLU A 209 6.98 -14.94 23.71
C GLU A 209 7.93 -15.69 22.77
N GLN A 210 7.68 -15.63 21.46
CA GLN A 210 8.58 -16.22 20.47
C GLN A 210 9.96 -15.55 20.47
N LEU A 211 10.02 -14.22 20.59
CA LEU A 211 11.30 -13.51 20.67
C LEU A 211 12.09 -13.95 21.90
N HIS A 212 11.43 -14.03 23.05
CA HIS A 212 12.03 -14.55 24.28
C HIS A 212 12.53 -15.99 24.11
N ASP A 213 11.70 -16.89 23.58
CA ASP A 213 12.05 -18.31 23.39
C ASP A 213 13.19 -18.50 22.40
N PHE A 214 13.29 -17.64 21.39
CA PHE A 214 14.38 -17.63 20.42
C PHE A 214 15.63 -16.88 20.90
N GLY A 215 15.55 -16.18 22.05
CA GLY A 215 16.66 -15.43 22.63
C GLY A 215 17.00 -14.15 21.87
N PHE A 216 16.03 -13.49 21.24
CA PHE A 216 16.19 -12.19 20.57
C PHE A 216 15.55 -11.08 21.39
N GLU A 217 16.19 -9.90 21.40
CA GLU A 217 15.70 -8.72 22.10
C GLU A 217 14.46 -8.12 21.40
N ASP A 218 14.51 -8.05 20.07
CA ASP A 218 13.44 -7.51 19.25
C ASP A 218 13.27 -8.25 17.91
N ALA A 219 12.16 -7.96 17.23
CA ALA A 219 11.84 -8.57 15.94
C ALA A 219 12.84 -8.22 14.83
N GLY A 220 13.47 -7.06 14.89
CA GLY A 220 14.51 -6.68 13.96
C GLY A 220 15.76 -7.52 14.12
N GLU A 221 16.21 -7.77 15.34
CA GLU A 221 17.30 -8.70 15.64
C GLU A 221 16.97 -10.11 15.13
N PHE A 222 15.75 -10.59 15.41
CA PHE A 222 15.27 -11.90 14.93
C PHE A 222 15.36 -12.02 13.40
N PHE A 223 14.82 -11.06 12.65
CA PHE A 223 14.83 -11.12 11.18
C PHE A 223 16.23 -10.90 10.59
N VAL A 224 17.06 -10.06 11.21
CA VAL A 224 18.47 -9.91 10.79
C VAL A 224 19.25 -11.20 11.05
N GLY A 225 19.03 -11.86 12.20
CA GLY A 225 19.62 -13.14 12.54
C GLY A 225 19.21 -14.27 11.58
N LEU A 226 17.91 -14.36 11.25
CA LEU A 226 17.40 -15.29 10.24
C LEU A 226 18.10 -15.11 8.89
N ARG A 227 18.32 -13.86 8.46
CA ARG A 227 18.96 -13.52 7.17
C ARG A 227 20.45 -13.80 7.11
N ASN A 228 21.13 -13.75 8.26
CA ASN A 228 22.56 -14.03 8.32
C ASN A 228 22.88 -15.54 8.41
N THR A 229 21.84 -16.40 8.46
CA THR A 229 22.00 -17.84 8.62
C THR A 229 21.88 -18.56 7.26
N PRO A 230 22.71 -19.58 6.97
CA PRO A 230 22.53 -20.42 5.77
C PRO A 230 21.12 -21.03 5.72
N GLY A 231 20.48 -20.95 4.55
CA GLY A 231 19.09 -21.39 4.37
C GLY A 231 18.03 -20.36 4.81
N GLU A 232 18.38 -19.07 4.84
CA GLU A 232 17.48 -17.97 5.27
C GLU A 232 16.07 -18.07 4.67
N GLN A 233 15.97 -18.35 3.37
CA GLN A 233 14.70 -18.35 2.64
C GLN A 233 13.78 -19.49 3.10
N GLU A 234 14.35 -20.67 3.36
CA GLU A 234 13.60 -21.84 3.83
C GLU A 234 13.15 -21.66 5.27
N ARG A 235 14.00 -21.10 6.13
CA ARG A 235 13.65 -20.80 7.52
C ARG A 235 12.58 -19.73 7.63
N LEU A 236 12.70 -18.65 6.85
CA LEU A 236 11.68 -17.61 6.78
C LEU A 236 10.36 -18.17 6.25
N ALA A 237 10.40 -18.97 5.18
CA ALA A 237 9.21 -19.62 4.65
C ALA A 237 8.56 -20.57 5.67
N THR A 238 9.37 -21.32 6.44
CA THR A 238 8.89 -22.21 7.51
C THR A 238 8.27 -21.42 8.67
N PHE A 239 8.90 -20.32 9.05
CA PHE A 239 8.35 -19.41 10.05
C PHE A 239 7.00 -18.84 9.59
N ILE A 240 6.94 -18.33 8.37
CA ILE A 240 5.72 -17.78 7.77
C ILE A 240 4.62 -18.84 7.73
N SER A 241 4.89 -20.04 7.20
CA SER A 241 3.88 -21.08 7.08
C SER A 241 3.36 -21.58 8.42
N SER A 242 4.21 -21.59 9.46
CA SER A 242 3.84 -22.05 10.81
C SER A 242 3.13 -20.98 11.64
N ASN A 243 3.22 -19.71 11.22
CA ASN A 243 2.75 -18.56 12.01
C ASN A 243 1.82 -17.62 11.24
N ALA A 244 1.46 -17.97 10.01
CA ALA A 244 0.53 -17.21 9.21
C ALA A 244 -0.81 -17.09 9.94
N HIS A 245 -1.33 -15.87 10.02
CA HIS A 245 -2.60 -15.57 10.65
C HIS A 245 -3.45 -14.69 9.73
N ASP A 246 -4.77 -14.83 9.86
CA ASP A 246 -5.73 -14.06 9.09
C ASP A 246 -6.51 -13.14 10.03
N TRP A 247 -6.21 -11.85 10.01
CA TRP A 247 -6.93 -10.87 10.85
C TRP A 247 -8.41 -10.78 10.50
N ASP A 248 -8.79 -11.13 9.26
CA ASP A 248 -10.18 -11.08 8.82
C ASP A 248 -10.99 -12.20 9.51
N ALA A 249 -10.35 -13.31 9.90
CA ALA A 249 -10.98 -14.43 10.60
C ALA A 249 -11.43 -14.09 12.02
N TYR A 250 -10.85 -13.04 12.64
CA TYR A 250 -11.12 -12.69 14.04
C TYR A 250 -12.28 -11.71 14.20
N GLY A 251 -12.75 -11.07 13.13
CA GLY A 251 -13.93 -10.20 13.16
C GLY A 251 -13.84 -9.13 14.25
N ASP A 252 -14.69 -9.23 15.27
CA ASP A 252 -14.75 -8.30 16.42
C ASP A 252 -13.90 -8.75 17.62
N LEU A 253 -13.39 -9.99 17.62
CA LEU A 253 -12.52 -10.53 18.67
C LEU A 253 -11.04 -10.17 18.48
N ALA A 254 -10.73 -9.22 17.60
CA ALA A 254 -9.35 -8.86 17.29
C ALA A 254 -8.59 -8.28 18.49
N ALA A 255 -9.29 -7.72 19.49
CA ALA A 255 -8.71 -7.28 20.75
C ALA A 255 -8.25 -8.45 21.66
N GLU A 256 -8.82 -9.64 21.49
CA GLU A 256 -8.46 -10.87 22.23
C GLU A 256 -7.42 -11.70 21.46
N HIS A 257 -6.92 -11.19 20.34
CA HIS A 257 -5.98 -11.92 19.51
C HIS A 257 -4.65 -12.13 20.25
N PRO A 258 -4.06 -13.35 20.23
CA PRO A 258 -2.78 -13.64 20.88
C PRO A 258 -1.64 -12.72 20.41
N ARG A 259 -1.76 -12.20 19.19
CA ARG A 259 -0.91 -11.12 18.68
C ARG A 259 -1.66 -9.82 18.82
N HIS A 260 -1.37 -9.06 19.87
CA HIS A 260 -1.88 -7.71 20.00
C HIS A 260 -1.35 -6.85 18.84
N ILE A 261 -2.21 -6.08 18.17
CA ILE A 261 -1.81 -5.32 16.98
C ILE A 261 -0.67 -4.34 17.27
N ALA A 262 -0.65 -3.72 18.45
CA ALA A 262 0.44 -2.84 18.86
C ALA A 262 1.80 -3.56 18.87
N ASN A 263 1.84 -4.82 19.33
CA ASN A 263 3.06 -5.63 19.32
C ASN A 263 3.50 -5.96 17.88
N CYS A 264 2.56 -6.17 16.95
CA CYS A 264 2.88 -6.36 15.55
C CYS A 264 3.44 -5.07 14.92
N VAL A 265 2.85 -3.92 15.23
CA VAL A 265 3.33 -2.61 14.74
C VAL A 265 4.73 -2.33 15.29
N ASP A 266 4.94 -2.53 16.59
CA ASP A 266 6.24 -2.37 17.24
C ASP A 266 7.31 -3.30 16.63
N ALA A 267 7.01 -4.60 16.53
CA ALA A 267 7.89 -5.58 15.90
C ALA A 267 8.26 -5.18 14.47
N PHE A 268 7.29 -4.68 13.70
CA PHE A 268 7.53 -4.25 12.33
C PHE A 268 8.43 -3.01 12.26
N ILE A 269 8.18 -2.00 13.11
CA ILE A 269 8.99 -0.78 13.14
C ILE A 269 10.41 -1.08 13.61
N SER A 270 10.57 -1.87 14.67
CA SER A 270 11.87 -2.36 15.15
C SER A 270 12.64 -3.07 14.05
N TYR A 271 11.98 -3.90 13.25
CA TYR A 271 12.57 -4.51 12.07
C TYR A 271 13.06 -3.49 11.03
N LEU A 272 12.26 -2.47 10.72
CA LEU A 272 12.69 -1.40 9.80
C LEU A 272 13.92 -0.66 10.36
N LEU A 273 13.92 -0.28 11.64
CA LEU A 273 15.02 0.48 12.23
C LEU A 273 16.32 -0.33 12.30
N ARG A 274 16.27 -1.58 12.75
CA ARG A 274 17.45 -2.48 12.76
C ARG A 274 18.00 -2.71 11.35
N MET A 275 17.14 -2.78 10.34
CA MET A 275 17.57 -2.87 8.93
C MET A 275 18.30 -1.61 8.45
N VAL A 276 17.92 -0.43 8.95
CA VAL A 276 18.64 0.81 8.67
C VAL A 276 19.98 0.79 9.40
N ASP A 277 20.01 0.48 10.69
CA ASP A 277 21.23 0.48 11.50
C ASP A 277 22.27 -0.51 10.98
N ALA A 278 21.84 -1.72 10.63
CA ALA A 278 22.70 -2.73 10.02
C ALA A 278 23.31 -2.28 8.68
N LYS A 279 22.65 -1.36 7.96
CA LYS A 279 23.22 -0.73 6.77
C LYS A 279 24.12 0.45 7.13
N CYS A 280 23.76 1.29 8.10
CA CYS A 280 24.59 2.41 8.56
C CYS A 280 25.95 1.94 9.07
N ALA A 281 25.98 0.84 9.83
CA ALA A 281 27.21 0.24 10.34
C ALA A 281 28.22 -0.15 9.23
N LYS A 282 27.77 -0.34 7.99
CA LYS A 282 28.62 -0.65 6.83
C LYS A 282 29.23 0.59 6.16
N PHE A 283 28.83 1.79 6.56
CA PHE A 283 29.26 3.05 5.96
C PHE A 283 29.78 4.01 7.04
N PRO A 284 31.12 4.18 7.17
CA PRO A 284 31.71 5.11 8.12
C PRO A 284 31.17 6.54 7.91
N GLY A 285 30.61 7.14 8.96
CA GLY A 285 30.05 8.50 8.95
C GLY A 285 28.52 8.60 8.84
N MET A 286 27.79 7.48 8.77
CA MET A 286 26.33 7.46 8.94
C MET A 286 25.96 7.41 10.43
N VAL A 287 25.01 8.26 10.85
CA VAL A 287 24.50 8.38 12.24
C VAL A 287 23.13 7.69 12.35
N PRO A 288 22.72 7.13 13.49
CA PRO A 288 21.40 6.50 13.63
C PRO A 288 20.25 7.44 13.20
N LEU A 289 19.16 6.88 12.67
CA LEU A 289 18.01 7.68 12.17
C LEU A 289 17.39 8.57 13.24
N SER A 290 17.43 8.14 14.51
CA SER A 290 16.93 8.89 15.67
C SER A 290 17.75 10.16 15.96
N GLU A 291 19.02 10.20 15.57
CA GLU A 291 19.94 11.32 15.82
C GLU A 291 20.07 12.25 14.60
N MET A 292 19.31 11.96 13.54
CA MET A 292 19.54 12.53 12.22
C MET A 292 18.71 13.79 11.97
N ALA A 293 19.35 14.95 11.94
CA ALA A 293 18.80 16.12 11.25
C ALA A 293 18.94 15.88 9.73
N ILE A 294 17.93 15.27 9.10
CA ILE A 294 18.05 14.83 7.70
C ILE A 294 18.24 16.01 6.76
N THR A 295 19.47 16.16 6.28
CA THR A 295 19.76 16.94 5.08
C THR A 295 19.47 16.09 3.84
N PHE A 296 19.09 16.73 2.74
CA PHE A 296 18.79 16.06 1.47
C PHE A 296 19.95 15.17 0.99
N GLU A 297 21.19 15.63 1.15
CA GLU A 297 22.39 14.88 0.74
C GLU A 297 22.56 13.59 1.51
N MET A 298 22.30 13.62 2.82
CA MET A 298 22.36 12.42 3.65
C MET A 298 21.23 11.44 3.27
N ALA A 299 20.01 11.91 3.03
CA ALA A 299 18.93 11.03 2.53
C ALA A 299 19.31 10.31 1.21
N GLN A 300 20.00 11.00 0.30
CA GLN A 300 20.52 10.39 -0.93
C GLN A 300 21.62 9.37 -0.65
N MET A 301 22.50 9.62 0.32
CA MET A 301 23.52 8.65 0.75
C MET A 301 22.88 7.39 1.34
N TYR A 302 21.88 7.53 2.22
CA TYR A 302 21.13 6.39 2.77
C TYR A 302 20.52 5.55 1.66
N LYS A 303 19.80 6.18 0.73
CA LYS A 303 19.17 5.46 -0.38
C LYS A 303 20.19 4.77 -1.31
N ARG A 304 21.35 5.38 -1.54
CA ARG A 304 22.45 4.76 -2.30
C ARG A 304 23.04 3.56 -1.54
N GLY A 305 23.19 3.66 -0.22
CA GLY A 305 23.61 2.56 0.65
C GLY A 305 22.60 1.41 0.64
N LEU A 306 21.30 1.73 0.77
CA LEU A 306 20.20 0.75 0.73
C LEU A 306 20.14 -0.02 -0.61
N ARG A 307 20.43 0.64 -1.75
CA ARG A 307 20.36 0.07 -3.10
C ARG A 307 21.61 -0.69 -3.57
N ARG A 308 22.80 -0.33 -3.10
CA ARG A 308 24.07 -0.94 -3.57
C ARG A 308 24.23 -2.42 -3.20
N THR A 309 23.47 -2.91 -2.23
CA THR A 309 23.51 -4.31 -1.78
C THR A 309 22.48 -5.20 -2.47
N THR A 310 21.41 -4.64 -3.06
CA THR A 310 20.39 -5.42 -3.78
C THR A 310 20.81 -5.92 -5.16
N THR A 311 21.90 -5.40 -5.73
CA THR A 311 22.37 -5.78 -7.08
C THR A 311 23.46 -6.85 -7.07
N LYS A 312 23.88 -7.33 -5.90
CA LYS A 312 24.95 -8.34 -5.73
C LYS A 312 24.47 -9.69 -5.17
N ALA A 313 23.16 -9.91 -5.11
CA ALA A 313 22.56 -11.21 -4.79
C ALA A 313 21.94 -11.81 -6.05
#